data_AF-A0A7X7PKM1-F1
#
_entry.id   AF-A0A7X7PKM1-F1
#
_cell.length_a   1.000
_cell.length_b   1.000
_cell.length_c   1.000
_cell.angle_alpha   90.00
_cell.angle_beta   90.00
_cell.angle_gamma   90.00
#
_symmetry.space_group_name_H-M   'P 1'
#
loop_
_entity.id
_entity.type
_entity.pdbx_description
1 polymer ?
#
loop_
_entity_poly.entity_id
_entity_poly.type
_entity_poly.pdbx_seq_one_letter_code
_entity_poly.pdbx_strand_id
1 'polypeptide(L)'
;METDDLFTRAARAIVEADREAAEAVAREALSAGIPPAEIMQRGFVAGISEVGELFESGELFLPELMMAAQAMEGAMSVTNAALAASGAA
;
A
#
# COMPACT_ATOMS: atom_id res chain seq x y z
N MET A 1 2.76 -14.48 11.96
CA MET A 1 1.52 -13.72 12.25
C MET A 1 1.76 -12.22 12.21
N GLU A 2 3.00 -11.70 12.30
CA GLU A 2 3.28 -10.25 12.22
C GLU A 2 3.27 -9.68 10.79
N THR A 3 3.78 -10.43 9.81
CA THR A 3 3.87 -9.99 8.40
C THR A 3 2.49 -9.90 7.72
N ASP A 4 1.57 -10.79 8.10
CA ASP A 4 0.22 -10.87 7.52
C ASP A 4 -0.61 -9.65 7.91
N ASP A 5 -0.48 -9.20 9.16
CA ASP A 5 -1.14 -8.01 9.68
C ASP A 5 -0.71 -6.72 8.93
N LEU A 6 0.58 -6.62 8.59
CA LEU A 6 1.10 -5.51 7.79
C LEU A 6 0.54 -5.49 6.36
N PHE A 7 0.37 -6.66 5.72
CA PHE A 7 -0.25 -6.73 4.40
C PHE A 7 -1.73 -6.32 4.45
N THR A 8 -2.47 -6.80 5.45
CA THR A 8 -3.88 -6.40 5.64
C THR A 8 -4.01 -4.91 5.90
N ARG A 9 -3.15 -4.33 6.75
CA ARG A 9 -3.13 -2.88 7.01
C ARG A 9 -2.75 -2.08 5.77
N ALA A 10 -1.80 -2.57 4.97
CA ALA A 10 -1.42 -1.94 3.70
C ALA A 10 -2.57 -1.95 2.69
N ALA A 11 -3.27 -3.09 2.54
CA ALA A 11 -4.45 -3.20 1.68
C ALA A 11 -5.54 -2.24 2.13
N ARG A 12 -5.85 -2.22 3.43
CA ARG A 12 -6.87 -1.36 4.01
C ARG A 12 -6.57 0.14 3.82
N ALA A 13 -5.31 0.55 3.96
CA ALA A 13 -4.92 1.93 3.70
C ALA A 13 -5.20 2.36 2.24
N ILE A 14 -5.10 1.44 1.27
CA ILE A 14 -5.46 1.71 -0.12
C ILE A 14 -6.98 1.79 -0.30
N VAL A 15 -7.72 0.87 0.34
CA VAL A 15 -9.19 0.86 0.31
C VAL A 15 -9.78 2.14 0.93
N GLU A 16 -9.20 2.60 2.03
CA GLU A 16 -9.58 3.85 2.70
C GLU A 16 -8.97 5.09 2.00
N ALA A 17 -8.19 4.90 0.92
CA ALA A 17 -7.47 5.92 0.18
C ALA A 17 -6.60 6.84 1.08
N ASP A 18 -6.06 6.27 2.16
CA ASP A 18 -5.22 6.95 3.13
C ASP A 18 -3.74 6.77 2.77
N ARG A 19 -3.20 7.82 2.14
CA ARG A 19 -1.79 7.88 1.77
C ARG A 19 -0.86 7.86 3.00
N GLU A 20 -1.19 8.58 4.08
CA GLU A 20 -0.30 8.63 5.24
C GLU A 20 -0.22 7.27 5.92
N ALA A 21 -1.36 6.57 6.05
CA ALA A 21 -1.40 5.21 6.56
C ALA A 21 -0.62 4.23 5.67
N ALA A 22 -0.77 4.34 4.34
CA ALA A 22 -0.05 3.49 3.39
C ALA A 22 1.48 3.70 3.49
N GLU A 23 1.91 4.96 3.60
CA GLU A 23 3.31 5.32 3.81
C GLU A 23 3.85 4.82 5.16
N ALA A 24 3.05 4.92 6.23
CA ALA A 24 3.44 4.44 7.56
C ALA A 24 3.63 2.92 7.58
N VAL A 25 2.66 2.16 7.04
CA VAL A 25 2.72 0.70 6.95
C VAL A 25 3.89 0.25 6.07
N ALA A 26 4.16 0.95 4.95
CA ALA A 26 5.31 0.66 4.11
C ALA A 26 6.63 0.77 4.90
N ARG A 27 6.82 1.84 5.68
CA ARG A 27 8.02 2.01 6.53
C ARG A 27 8.12 0.96 7.62
N GLU A 28 6.99 0.62 8.24
CA GLU A 28 6.91 -0.38 9.29
C GLU A 28 7.29 -1.78 8.74
N ALA A 29 6.78 -2.13 7.56
CA ALA A 29 7.14 -3.35 6.85
C ALA A 29 8.63 -3.41 6.49
N LEU A 30 9.19 -2.31 6.00
CA LEU A 30 10.62 -2.20 5.72
C LEU A 30 11.47 -2.36 6.99
N SER A 31 11.04 -1.74 8.09
CA SER A 31 11.71 -1.86 9.39
C SER A 31 11.61 -3.28 9.97
N ALA A 32 10.55 -4.01 9.64
CA ALA A 32 10.37 -5.43 9.98
C ALA A 32 11.20 -6.37 9.08
N GLY A 33 11.95 -5.84 8.10
CA GLY A 33 12.75 -6.62 7.15
C GLY A 33 11.93 -7.20 5.99
N ILE A 34 10.70 -6.76 5.81
CA ILE A 34 9.86 -7.18 4.68
C ILE A 34 10.35 -6.48 3.42
N PRO A 35 10.55 -7.22 2.31
CA PRO A 35 10.92 -6.61 1.04
C PRO A 35 9.85 -5.60 0.59
N PRO A 36 10.24 -4.41 0.10
CA PRO A 36 9.30 -3.42 -0.43
C PRO A 36 8.44 -3.98 -1.57
N ALA A 37 9.00 -4.86 -2.40
CA ALA A 37 8.27 -5.55 -3.45
C ALA A 37 7.19 -6.50 -2.90
N GLU A 38 7.43 -7.11 -1.73
CA GLU A 38 6.50 -8.05 -1.10
C GLU A 38 5.31 -7.31 -0.47
N ILE A 39 5.54 -6.24 0.31
CA ILE A 39 4.46 -5.39 0.86
C ILE A 39 3.64 -4.72 -0.25
N MET A 40 4.27 -4.41 -1.38
CA MET A 40 3.56 -3.93 -2.57
C MET A 40 2.63 -4.97 -3.17
N GLN A 41 3.14 -6.15 -3.53
CA GLN A 41 2.30 -7.17 -4.17
C GLN A 41 1.26 -7.76 -3.24
N ARG A 42 1.63 -8.00 -1.98
CA ARG A 42 0.77 -8.70 -1.02
C ARG A 42 -0.14 -7.78 -0.21
N GLY A 43 0.24 -6.51 -0.08
CA GLY A 43 -0.53 -5.48 0.63
C GLY A 43 -1.22 -4.52 -0.32
N PHE A 44 -0.47 -3.60 -0.92
CA PHE A 44 -1.06 -2.49 -1.70
C PHE A 44 -1.81 -2.94 -2.95
N VAL A 45 -1.29 -3.93 -3.70
CA VAL A 45 -1.97 -4.48 -4.88
C VAL A 45 -3.25 -5.22 -4.48
N ALA A 46 -3.25 -5.95 -3.36
CA ALA A 46 -4.44 -6.61 -2.85
C ALA A 46 -5.54 -5.60 -2.51
N GLY A 47 -5.17 -4.48 -1.89
CA GLY A 47 -6.11 -3.38 -1.62
C GLY A 47 -6.67 -2.75 -2.88
N ILE A 48 -5.85 -2.52 -3.91
CA ILE A 48 -6.34 -1.97 -5.18
C ILE A 48 -7.26 -2.94 -5.93
N SER A 49 -6.99 -4.24 -5.85
CA SER A 49 -7.89 -5.26 -6.40
C SER A 49 -9.26 -5.21 -5.73
N GLU A 50 -9.30 -5.05 -4.40
CA GLU A 50 -10.55 -4.91 -3.65
C GLU A 50 -11.30 -3.62 -4.01
N VAL A 51 -10.60 -2.49 -4.11
CA VAL A 51 -11.18 -1.23 -4.62
C VAL A 51 -11.72 -1.40 -6.04
N GLY A 52 -11.01 -2.15 -6.89
CA GLY A 52 -11.44 -2.47 -8.26
C GLY A 52 -12.73 -3.30 -8.29
N GLU A 53 -12.84 -4.33 -7.44
CA GLU A 53 -14.06 -5.13 -7.31
C GLU A 53 -15.24 -4.30 -6.78
N LEU A 54 -15.00 -3.44 -5.79
CA LEU A 54 -16.02 -2.51 -5.25
C LEU A 54 -16.45 -1.46 -6.28
N PHE A 55 -15.54 -1.03 -7.15
CA PHE A 55 -15.86 -0.15 -8.26
C PHE A 55 -16.70 -0.87 -9.32
N GLU A 56 -16.37 -2.13 -9.66
CA GLU A 56 -17.16 -2.95 -10.58
C GLU A 56 -18.55 -3.31 -10.01
N SER A 57 -18.66 -3.50 -8.69
CA SER A 57 -19.95 -3.74 -8.02
C SER A 57 -20.83 -2.49 -7.92
N GLY A 58 -20.26 -1.31 -8.17
CA GLY A 58 -20.95 -0.02 -8.06
C GLY A 58 -21.03 0.53 -6.63
N GLU A 59 -20.25 -0.01 -5.68
CA GLU A 59 -20.11 0.50 -4.32
C GLU A 59 -19.10 1.65 -4.21
N LEU A 60 -18.11 1.71 -5.12
CA LEU A 60 -17.08 2.75 -5.21
C LEU A 60 -17.21 3.58 -6.49
N PHE A 61 -16.89 4.88 -6.44
CA PHE A 61 -16.89 5.75 -7.62
C PHE A 61 -15.46 6.07 -8.09
N LEU A 62 -15.39 6.64 -9.30
CA LEU A 62 -14.14 7.07 -9.95
C LEU A 62 -13.23 7.94 -9.05
N PRO A 63 -13.75 8.91 -8.28
CA PRO A 63 -12.91 9.72 -7.39
C PRO A 63 -12.19 8.90 -6.33
N GLU A 64 -12.86 7.93 -5.70
CA GLU A 64 -12.23 7.09 -4.68
C GLU A 64 -11.21 6.13 -5.29
N LEU A 65 -11.49 5.56 -6.46
CA LEU A 65 -10.52 4.76 -7.22
C LEU A 65 -9.26 5.58 -7.55
N MET A 66 -9.43 6.84 -7.95
CA MET A 66 -8.30 7.75 -8.20
C MET A 66 -7.50 8.04 -6.91
N MET A 67 -8.18 8.27 -5.79
CA MET A 67 -7.49 8.50 -4.51
C MET A 67 -6.74 7.26 -4.03
N ALA A 68 -7.31 6.06 -4.18
CA ALA A 68 -6.64 4.80 -3.89
C ALA A 68 -5.38 4.60 -4.74
N ALA A 69 -5.45 4.94 -6.03
CA ALA A 69 -4.29 4.93 -6.93
C ALA A 69 -3.21 5.94 -6.48
N GLN A 70 -3.60 7.13 -6.02
CA GLN A 70 -2.66 8.12 -5.46
C GLN A 70 -2.02 7.65 -4.14
N ALA A 71 -2.77 6.96 -3.29
CA ALA A 71 -2.23 6.36 -2.07
C ALA A 71 -1.19 5.28 -2.41
N MET A 72 -1.45 4.47 -3.45
CA MET A 72 -0.48 3.49 -3.95
C MET A 72 0.80 4.15 -4.48
N GLU A 73 0.69 5.23 -5.24
CA GLU A 73 1.86 6.01 -5.69
C GLU A 73 2.68 6.56 -4.51
N GLY A 74 2.02 7.05 -3.47
CA GLY A 74 2.67 7.50 -2.24
C GLY A 74 3.46 6.38 -1.56
N ALA A 75 2.84 5.20 -1.41
CA ALA A 75 3.48 4.02 -0.85
C ALA A 75 4.66 3.51 -1.71
N MET A 76 4.53 3.55 -3.04
CA MET A 76 5.64 3.29 -3.97
C MET A 76 6.79 4.26 -3.79
N SER A 77 6.49 5.55 -3.64
CA SER A 77 7.50 6.58 -3.41
C SER A 77 8.27 6.32 -2.11
N VAL A 78 7.57 5.93 -1.05
CA VAL A 78 8.19 5.60 0.25
C VAL A 78 9.04 4.34 0.17
N THR A 79 8.51 3.28 -0.43
CA THR A 79 9.27 2.03 -0.58
C THR A 79 10.52 2.22 -1.43
N ASN A 80 10.45 3.00 -2.51
CA ASN A 80 11.60 3.35 -3.34
C ASN A 80 12.60 4.29 -2.63
N ALA A 81 12.11 5.28 -1.89
CA ALA A 81 12.95 6.19 -1.10
C ALA A 81 13.70 5.44 0.01
N ALA A 82 13.05 4.47 0.66
CA ALA A 82 13.68 3.64 1.68
C ALA A 82 14.72 2.66 1.11
N LEU A 83 14.49 2.14 -0.10
CA LEU A 83 15.49 1.36 -0.85
C LEU A 83 16.74 2.21 -1.13
N ALA A 84 16.56 3.45 -1.60
CA ALA A 84 17.66 4.37 -1.84
C ALA A 84 18.42 4.73 -0.55
N ALA A 85 17.71 4.92 0.57
CA ALA A 85 18.30 5.21 1.87
C ALA A 85 19.08 4.03 2.45
N SER A 86 18.64 2.79 2.24
CA SER A 86 19.34 1.58 2.72
C SER A 86 20.47 1.12 1.80
N GLY A 87 20.51 1.58 0.54
CA GLY A 87 21.54 1.25 -0.45
C GLY A 87 22.75 2.20 -0.46
N ALA A 88 22.78 3.22 0.39
CA ALA A 88 23.91 4.12 0.54
C ALA A 88 24.81 3.69 1.71
N ALA A 89 25.55 2.59 1.53
CA ALA A 89 26.68 2.21 2.38
C ALA A 89 27.79 1.58 1.52
#